data_AF-A0A7J3NS97-F1
#
_entry.id   AF-A0A7J3NS97-F1
#
_cell.length_a   1.000
_cell.length_b   1.000
_cell.length_c   1.000
_cell.angle_alpha   90.00
_cell.angle_beta   90.00
_cell.angle_gamma   90.00
#
_symmetry.space_group_name_H-M   'P 1'
#
loop_
_entity.id
_entity.type
_entity.pdbx_description
1 polymer ?
#
loop_
_entity_poly.entity_id
_entity_poly.type
_entity_poly.pdbx_seq_one_letter_code
_entity_poly.pdbx_strand_id
1 'polypeptide(L)'
;MPLGVFLTRHSDMESSLEGALLHDSKLSEDSIISFFSKYEFKIGRVELVEVNGESVLFGAVGKSENMLILGVIVENDIEKEIFRNFIFDEATAMLQRQEGGLPALVRCYGSMLEKAAREVERRIASSKERLTTVSDQQRKTRTLLEARYDEEVKAAERGRGDEKALDSLVQLFREEKEIEEKMEAIMKEKEKREEELSLLRGVLDRMNNVSAQLQLILSQIVEKAAEAKGEAPPEEKYYTVFDVLKKDYGDEKAIILEYLYIIKKPQTIDEIDFHVKLGADALKAMLNQLVKDGYVCTLKRKDDPNFYFTVCPSCPLSAKCKREKKIDWNRVLSLIKAE
;
A
#
# COMPACT_ATOMS: atom_id res chain seq x y z
N MET A 1 13.52 4.69 -5.07
CA MET A 1 12.39 4.15 -5.87
C MET A 1 13.02 3.32 -6.96
N PRO A 2 12.38 2.28 -7.55
CA PRO A 2 13.02 1.58 -8.65
C PRO A 2 13.50 2.56 -9.72
N LEU A 3 14.79 2.54 -10.01
CA LEU A 3 15.42 3.46 -10.95
C LEU A 3 14.96 3.18 -12.38
N GLY A 4 14.40 1.99 -12.61
CA GLY A 4 13.74 1.63 -13.85
C GLY A 4 13.25 0.19 -13.87
N VAL A 5 12.54 -0.14 -14.95
CA VAL A 5 12.11 -1.50 -15.29
C VAL A 5 12.47 -1.78 -16.74
N PHE A 6 12.80 -3.03 -17.07
CA PHE A 6 13.09 -3.43 -18.44
C PHE A 6 12.60 -4.84 -18.74
N LEU A 7 12.43 -5.11 -20.02
CA LEU A 7 12.04 -6.40 -20.57
C LEU A 7 13.01 -6.77 -21.68
N THR A 8 13.72 -7.87 -21.52
CA THR A 8 14.55 -8.44 -22.59
C THR A 8 14.04 -9.83 -22.97
N ARG A 9 14.11 -10.14 -24.27
CA ARG A 9 13.91 -11.49 -24.78
C ARG A 9 15.25 -12.08 -25.20
N HIS A 10 15.48 -13.33 -24.84
CA HIS A 10 16.65 -14.10 -25.24
C HIS A 10 16.21 -15.26 -26.13
N SER A 11 16.75 -15.32 -27.35
CA SER A 11 16.50 -16.40 -28.31
C SER A 11 17.79 -16.81 -29.01
N ASP A 12 18.09 -18.11 -29.04
CA ASP A 12 19.16 -18.73 -29.84
C ASP A 12 20.49 -17.94 -29.92
N MET A 13 20.93 -17.41 -28.77
CA MET A 13 22.15 -16.59 -28.55
C MET A 13 22.05 -15.07 -28.72
N GLU A 14 20.89 -14.52 -29.05
CA GLU A 14 20.67 -13.07 -29.11
C GLU A 14 19.76 -12.60 -27.97
N SER A 15 20.23 -11.60 -27.22
CA SER A 15 19.40 -10.81 -26.30
C SER A 15 18.91 -9.57 -27.02
N SER A 16 17.60 -9.39 -27.09
CA SER A 16 16.97 -8.14 -27.56
C SER A 16 16.23 -7.46 -26.42
N LEU A 17 16.31 -6.14 -26.37
CA LEU A 17 15.49 -5.34 -25.47
C LEU A 17 14.13 -5.09 -26.13
N GLU A 18 13.07 -5.56 -25.48
CA GLU A 18 11.70 -5.31 -25.94
C GLU A 18 11.16 -3.97 -25.44
N GLY A 19 11.65 -3.52 -24.29
CA GLY A 19 11.34 -2.20 -23.76
C GLY A 19 12.09 -1.91 -22.47
N ALA A 20 12.29 -0.62 -22.21
CA ALA A 20 12.81 -0.14 -20.95
C ALA A 20 12.10 1.17 -20.55
N LEU A 21 11.96 1.35 -19.24
CA LEU A 21 11.51 2.59 -18.61
C LEU A 21 12.55 2.91 -17.53
N LEU A 22 13.52 3.74 -17.90
CA LEU A 22 14.66 4.12 -17.06
C LEU A 22 14.43 5.56 -16.59
N HIS A 23 14.03 5.73 -15.33
CA HIS A 23 13.64 7.04 -14.80
C HIS A 23 14.86 7.80 -14.27
N ASP A 24 15.53 7.22 -13.28
CA ASP A 24 16.67 7.81 -12.56
C ASP A 24 17.90 6.88 -12.61
N SER A 25 17.86 5.87 -13.48
CA SER A 25 18.95 4.91 -13.66
C SER A 25 20.06 5.50 -14.53
N LYS A 26 21.31 5.20 -14.14
CA LYS A 26 22.50 5.45 -14.95
C LYS A 26 22.73 4.37 -16.02
N LEU A 27 21.95 3.29 -15.99
CA LEU A 27 22.00 2.26 -17.01
C LEU A 27 21.47 2.80 -18.33
N SER A 28 22.13 2.41 -19.41
CA SER A 28 21.60 2.53 -20.76
C SER A 28 20.99 1.21 -21.22
N GLU A 29 20.12 1.28 -22.21
CA GLU A 29 19.58 0.09 -22.91
C GLU A 29 20.70 -0.84 -23.40
N ASP A 30 21.76 -0.27 -23.99
CA ASP A 30 22.94 -1.01 -24.44
C ASP A 30 23.67 -1.72 -23.28
N SER A 31 23.73 -1.09 -22.10
CA SER A 31 24.36 -1.68 -20.92
C SER A 31 23.57 -2.90 -20.44
N ILE A 32 22.24 -2.81 -20.45
CA ILE A 32 21.34 -3.91 -20.08
C ILE A 32 21.52 -5.07 -21.06
N ILE A 33 21.45 -4.82 -22.38
CA ILE A 33 21.61 -5.85 -23.41
C ILE A 33 23.00 -6.50 -23.33
N SER A 34 24.06 -5.70 -23.21
CA SER A 34 25.44 -6.17 -23.14
C SER A 34 25.69 -7.07 -21.92
N PHE A 35 25.11 -6.73 -20.77
CA PHE A 35 25.19 -7.58 -19.57
C PHE A 35 24.42 -8.89 -19.77
N PHE A 36 23.14 -8.82 -20.14
CA PHE A 36 22.27 -9.99 -20.22
C PHE A 36 22.58 -10.91 -21.41
N SER A 37 23.27 -10.45 -22.45
CA SER A 37 23.76 -11.31 -23.54
C SER A 37 24.86 -12.29 -23.10
N LYS A 38 25.56 -11.99 -21.98
CA LYS A 38 26.67 -12.81 -21.46
C LYS A 38 26.32 -13.50 -20.15
N TYR A 39 25.16 -13.21 -19.58
CA TYR A 39 24.75 -13.72 -18.28
C TYR A 39 24.22 -15.15 -18.40
N GLU A 40 24.63 -16.02 -17.48
CA GLU A 40 24.12 -17.39 -17.40
C GLU A 40 22.85 -17.43 -16.54
N PHE A 41 21.69 -17.61 -17.18
CA PHE A 41 20.39 -17.50 -16.53
C PHE A 41 19.99 -18.73 -15.73
N LYS A 42 19.46 -18.52 -14.52
CA LYS A 42 18.74 -19.57 -13.77
C LYS A 42 17.24 -19.38 -13.92
N ILE A 43 16.66 -20.12 -14.85
CA ILE A 43 15.21 -20.13 -15.09
C ILE A 43 14.46 -20.51 -13.81
N GLY A 44 13.37 -19.79 -13.52
CA GLY A 44 12.51 -20.13 -12.37
C GLY A 44 12.90 -19.46 -11.06
N ARG A 45 13.87 -18.52 -11.06
CA ARG A 45 14.34 -17.83 -9.86
C ARG A 45 14.46 -16.34 -10.09
N VAL A 46 14.38 -15.58 -9.00
CA VAL A 46 14.70 -14.15 -8.97
C VAL A 46 16.13 -13.97 -8.49
N GLU A 47 16.95 -13.34 -9.30
CA GLU A 47 18.35 -13.06 -9.06
C GLU A 47 18.58 -11.57 -8.82
N LEU A 48 19.57 -11.25 -7.99
CA LEU A 48 20.06 -9.88 -7.79
C LEU A 48 21.49 -9.83 -8.30
N VAL A 49 21.75 -8.88 -9.20
CA VAL A 49 23.08 -8.64 -9.78
C VAL A 49 23.40 -7.16 -9.71
N GLU A 50 24.67 -6.83 -9.88
CA GLU A 50 25.12 -5.45 -10.03
C GLU A 50 25.51 -5.21 -11.48
N VAL A 51 24.93 -4.18 -12.10
CA VAL A 51 25.24 -3.76 -13.48
C VAL A 51 25.69 -2.31 -13.40
N ASN A 52 26.93 -2.01 -13.81
CA ASN A 52 27.51 -0.67 -13.79
C ASN A 52 27.27 0.12 -12.48
N GLY A 53 27.35 -0.56 -11.33
CA GLY A 53 27.15 0.06 -10.00
C GLY A 53 25.69 0.18 -9.55
N GLU A 54 24.72 -0.30 -10.32
CA GLU A 54 23.30 -0.34 -9.94
C GLU A 54 22.83 -1.76 -9.66
N SER A 55 22.00 -1.89 -8.63
CA SER A 55 21.40 -3.17 -8.23
C SER A 55 20.21 -3.51 -9.12
N VAL A 56 20.30 -4.63 -9.84
CA VAL A 56 19.26 -5.12 -10.75
C VAL A 56 18.69 -6.43 -10.22
N LEU A 57 17.40 -6.41 -9.91
CA LEU A 57 16.62 -7.57 -9.53
C LEU A 57 15.86 -8.07 -10.74
N PHE A 58 16.04 -9.33 -11.17
CA PHE A 58 15.37 -9.84 -12.36
C PHE A 58 14.90 -11.28 -12.21
N GLY A 59 13.89 -11.65 -12.99
CA GLY A 59 13.38 -13.01 -13.11
C GLY A 59 13.43 -13.47 -14.56
N ALA A 60 14.00 -14.65 -14.79
CA ALA A 60 14.03 -15.30 -16.09
C ALA A 60 12.98 -16.43 -16.16
N VAL A 61 12.11 -16.36 -17.16
CA VAL A 61 11.04 -17.34 -17.41
C VAL A 61 11.10 -17.85 -18.86
N GLY A 62 10.66 -19.08 -19.09
CA GLY A 62 10.60 -19.67 -20.44
C GLY A 62 11.43 -20.94 -20.59
N LYS A 63 11.83 -21.24 -21.83
CA LYS A 63 12.68 -22.38 -22.18
C LYS A 63 13.98 -21.85 -22.78
N SER A 64 15.05 -22.65 -22.80
CA SER A 64 16.40 -22.26 -23.23
C SER A 64 16.46 -21.50 -24.57
N GLU A 65 15.57 -21.82 -25.51
CA GLU A 65 15.53 -21.22 -26.85
C GLU A 65 14.67 -19.93 -26.93
N ASN A 66 13.84 -19.65 -25.91
CA ASN A 66 12.99 -18.46 -25.84
C ASN A 66 12.71 -18.12 -24.37
N MET A 67 13.54 -17.23 -23.82
CA MET A 67 13.43 -16.74 -22.46
C MET A 67 12.99 -15.29 -22.45
N LEU A 68 12.14 -14.96 -21.48
CA LEU A 68 11.74 -13.60 -21.17
C LEU A 68 12.33 -13.24 -19.81
N ILE A 69 12.99 -12.08 -19.75
CA ILE A 69 13.64 -11.57 -18.56
C ILE A 69 12.98 -10.24 -18.24
N LEU A 70 12.34 -10.19 -17.07
CA LEU A 70 11.80 -8.96 -16.50
C LEU A 70 12.75 -8.51 -15.39
N GLY A 71 13.26 -7.29 -15.50
CA GLY A 71 14.16 -6.71 -14.52
C GLY A 71 13.66 -5.39 -13.95
N VAL A 72 13.95 -5.18 -12.67
CA VAL A 72 13.68 -3.97 -11.90
C VAL A 72 15.00 -3.50 -11.31
N ILE A 73 15.34 -2.24 -11.55
CA ILE A 73 16.55 -1.60 -11.01
C ILE A 73 16.16 -1.01 -9.66
N VAL A 74 16.76 -1.47 -8.57
CA VAL A 74 16.36 -1.12 -7.20
C VAL A 74 17.43 -0.25 -6.52
N GLU A 75 16.99 0.71 -5.72
CA GLU A 75 17.90 1.68 -5.05
C GLU A 75 18.30 1.21 -3.64
N ASN A 76 17.43 0.45 -2.97
CA ASN A 76 17.62 0.08 -1.57
C ASN A 76 17.06 -1.32 -1.24
N ASP A 77 17.42 -1.84 -0.07
CA ASP A 77 17.01 -3.18 0.37
C ASP A 77 15.50 -3.33 0.57
N ILE A 78 14.78 -2.26 0.91
CA ILE A 78 13.32 -2.29 1.07
C ILE A 78 12.66 -2.57 -0.28
N GLU A 79 13.08 -1.86 -1.33
CA GLU A 79 12.57 -2.07 -2.69
C GLU A 79 12.89 -3.47 -3.19
N LYS A 80 14.14 -3.91 -3.00
CA LYS A 80 14.55 -5.28 -3.32
C LYS A 80 13.62 -6.30 -2.66
N GLU A 81 13.33 -6.17 -1.37
CA GLU A 81 12.46 -7.10 -0.66
C GLU A 81 11.02 -7.10 -1.21
N ILE A 82 10.49 -5.92 -1.52
CA ILE A 82 9.12 -5.76 -2.02
C ILE A 82 9.00 -6.35 -3.44
N PHE A 83 9.84 -5.91 -4.38
CA PHE A 83 9.72 -6.29 -5.80
C PHE A 83 10.10 -7.74 -6.07
N ARG A 84 10.93 -8.36 -5.22
CA ARG A 84 11.31 -9.77 -5.36
C ARG A 84 10.10 -10.71 -5.42
N ASN A 85 9.03 -10.35 -4.74
CA ASN A 85 7.83 -11.18 -4.67
C ASN A 85 6.94 -11.07 -5.92
N PHE A 86 7.17 -10.07 -6.79
CA PHE A 86 6.26 -9.77 -7.90
C PHE A 86 6.89 -10.01 -9.27
N ILE A 87 8.21 -9.79 -9.42
CA ILE A 87 8.89 -9.90 -10.72
C ILE A 87 8.64 -11.25 -11.39
N PHE A 88 8.77 -12.35 -10.64
CA PHE A 88 8.64 -13.67 -11.22
C PHE A 88 7.21 -13.99 -11.71
N ASP A 89 6.21 -13.64 -10.89
CA ASP A 89 4.81 -13.86 -11.21
C ASP A 89 4.38 -13.03 -12.42
N GLU A 90 4.84 -11.78 -12.50
CA GLU A 90 4.56 -10.89 -13.62
C GLU A 90 5.27 -11.33 -14.90
N ALA A 91 6.55 -11.71 -14.83
CA ALA A 91 7.27 -12.26 -15.97
C ALA A 91 6.56 -13.51 -16.52
N THR A 92 6.13 -14.40 -15.63
CA THR A 92 5.38 -15.61 -15.99
C THR A 92 4.05 -15.27 -16.66
N ALA A 93 3.31 -14.30 -16.12
CA ALA A 93 2.05 -13.84 -16.69
C ALA A 93 2.24 -13.22 -18.08
N MET A 94 3.28 -12.42 -18.29
CA MET A 94 3.61 -11.82 -19.59
C MET A 94 3.92 -12.90 -20.63
N LEU A 95 4.75 -13.89 -20.27
CA LEU A 95 5.10 -15.00 -21.15
C LEU A 95 3.85 -15.82 -21.55
N GLN A 96 2.95 -16.11 -20.60
CA GLN A 96 1.72 -16.86 -20.87
C GLN A 96 0.77 -16.13 -21.82
N ARG A 97 0.70 -14.80 -21.73
CA ARG A 97 -0.12 -13.97 -22.63
C ARG A 97 0.54 -13.72 -23.99
N GLN A 98 1.79 -14.18 -24.17
CA GLN A 98 2.64 -13.85 -25.32
C GLN A 98 2.73 -12.34 -25.54
N GLU A 99 2.67 -11.57 -24.45
CA GLU A 99 2.78 -10.13 -24.48
C GLU A 99 4.24 -9.72 -24.48
N GLY A 100 4.54 -8.63 -25.18
CA GLY A 100 5.88 -8.08 -25.29
C GLY A 100 5.85 -6.59 -25.61
N GLY A 101 7.03 -5.98 -25.58
CA GLY A 101 7.21 -4.57 -25.91
C GLY A 101 6.81 -3.59 -24.80
N LEU A 102 7.02 -2.31 -25.08
CA LEU A 102 6.77 -1.20 -24.15
C LEU A 102 5.35 -1.17 -23.55
N PRO A 103 4.24 -1.41 -24.29
CA PRO A 103 2.90 -1.38 -23.69
C PRO A 103 2.67 -2.48 -22.64
N ALA A 104 3.21 -3.68 -22.89
CA ALA A 104 3.14 -4.80 -21.95
C ALA A 104 3.99 -4.50 -20.70
N LEU A 105 5.18 -3.94 -20.89
CA LEU A 105 6.06 -3.51 -19.81
C LEU A 105 5.40 -2.44 -18.92
N VAL A 106 4.74 -1.43 -19.50
CA VAL A 106 4.04 -0.38 -18.72
C VAL A 106 2.91 -0.99 -17.87
N ARG A 107 2.10 -1.90 -18.42
CA ARG A 107 1.03 -2.57 -17.66
C ARG A 107 1.59 -3.45 -16.54
N CYS A 108 2.62 -4.23 -16.86
CA CYS A 108 3.32 -5.08 -15.90
C CYS A 108 3.88 -4.24 -14.75
N TYR A 109 4.56 -3.14 -15.07
CA TYR A 109 5.14 -2.27 -14.07
C TYR A 109 4.08 -1.59 -13.20
N GLY A 110 2.99 -1.11 -13.81
CA GLY A 110 1.82 -0.61 -13.07
C GLY A 110 1.25 -1.64 -12.09
N SER A 111 1.13 -2.90 -12.51
CA SER A 111 0.65 -3.97 -11.62
C SER A 111 1.64 -4.27 -10.49
N MET A 112 2.95 -4.30 -10.76
CA MET A 112 3.97 -4.46 -9.72
C MET A 112 3.93 -3.31 -8.71
N LEU A 113 3.80 -2.06 -9.17
CA LEU A 113 3.70 -0.89 -8.31
C LEU A 113 2.45 -0.93 -7.43
N GLU A 114 1.31 -1.32 -7.97
CA GLU A 114 0.07 -1.46 -7.20
C GLU A 114 0.21 -2.51 -6.09
N LYS A 115 0.74 -3.70 -6.43
CA LYS A 115 0.98 -4.77 -5.46
C LYS A 115 2.00 -4.36 -4.39
N ALA A 116 3.08 -3.69 -4.82
CA ALA A 116 4.11 -3.14 -3.95
C ALA A 116 3.54 -2.09 -2.99
N ALA A 117 2.74 -1.15 -3.48
CA ALA A 117 2.09 -0.12 -2.67
C ALA A 117 1.20 -0.74 -1.58
N ARG A 118 0.36 -1.73 -1.92
CA ARG A 118 -0.48 -2.45 -0.94
C ARG A 118 0.35 -3.16 0.14
N GLU A 119 1.48 -3.75 -0.24
CA GLU A 119 2.39 -4.40 0.71
C GLU A 119 3.06 -3.36 1.64
N VAL A 120 3.48 -2.21 1.10
CA VAL A 120 4.03 -1.10 1.90
C VAL A 120 2.98 -0.54 2.86
N GLU A 121 1.75 -0.32 2.41
CA GLU A 121 0.64 0.13 3.27
C GLU A 121 0.38 -0.85 4.41
N ARG A 122 0.41 -2.16 4.13
CA ARG A 122 0.28 -3.22 5.14
C ARG A 122 1.41 -3.15 6.17
N ARG A 123 2.66 -2.95 5.72
CA ARG A 123 3.82 -2.77 6.61
C ARG A 123 3.69 -1.51 7.46
N ILE A 124 3.26 -0.39 6.88
CA ILE A 124 2.99 0.87 7.61
C ILE A 124 1.94 0.66 8.69
N ALA A 125 0.83 -0.03 8.38
CA ALA A 125 -0.22 -0.31 9.35
C ALA A 125 0.32 -1.15 10.53
N SER A 126 1.08 -2.21 10.25
CA SER A 126 1.71 -3.04 11.27
C SER A 126 2.72 -2.28 12.13
N SER A 127 3.55 -1.43 11.51
CA SER A 127 4.53 -0.61 12.23
C SER A 127 3.86 0.47 13.10
N LYS A 128 2.73 1.05 12.66
CA LYS A 128 1.92 1.95 13.50
C LYS A 128 1.36 1.26 14.74
N GLU A 129 0.82 0.05 14.59
CA GLU A 129 0.29 -0.75 15.71
C GLU A 129 1.40 -1.12 16.72
N ARG A 130 2.59 -1.49 16.22
CA ARG A 130 3.76 -1.72 17.07
C ARG A 130 4.20 -0.45 17.78
N LEU A 131 4.24 0.69 17.09
CA LEU A 131 4.61 1.97 17.69
C LEU A 131 3.66 2.38 18.81
N THR A 132 2.35 2.14 18.66
CA THR A 132 1.38 2.36 19.74
C THR A 132 1.67 1.47 20.94
N THR A 133 2.01 0.20 20.72
CA THR A 133 2.37 -0.75 21.80
C THR A 133 3.65 -0.31 22.53
N VAL A 134 4.68 0.09 21.78
CA VAL A 134 5.95 0.60 22.34
C VAL A 134 5.72 1.89 23.13
N SER A 135 4.87 2.79 22.63
CA SER A 135 4.51 4.04 23.32
C SER A 135 3.76 3.77 24.64
N ASP A 136 2.86 2.78 24.66
CA ASP A 136 2.19 2.34 25.88
C ASP A 136 3.16 1.71 26.89
N GLN A 137 4.12 0.91 26.43
CA GLN A 137 5.18 0.35 27.25
C GLN A 137 6.07 1.46 27.84
N GLN A 138 6.44 2.46 27.02
CA GLN A 138 7.19 3.64 27.46
C GLN A 138 6.44 4.36 28.59
N ARG A 139 5.14 4.60 28.41
CA ARG A 139 4.31 5.27 29.42
C ARG A 139 4.26 4.48 30.73
N LYS A 140 4.01 3.16 30.67
CA LYS A 140 3.95 2.29 31.86
C LYS A 140 5.28 2.25 32.61
N THR A 141 6.38 2.11 31.88
CA THR A 141 7.74 2.06 32.45
C THR A 141 8.10 3.39 33.10
N ARG A 142 7.69 4.52 32.49
CA ARG A 142 7.89 5.86 33.05
C ARG A 142 7.14 6.03 34.37
N THR A 143 5.88 5.63 34.42
CA THR A 143 5.08 5.69 35.66
C THR A 143 5.68 4.80 36.75
N LEU A 144 6.24 3.63 36.40
CA LEU A 144 6.93 2.77 37.36
C LEU A 144 8.20 3.43 37.91
N LEU A 145 8.99 4.08 37.05
CA LEU A 145 10.19 4.82 37.45
C LEU A 145 9.83 5.99 38.37
N GLU A 146 8.81 6.80 38.02
CA GLU A 146 8.29 7.90 38.85
C GLU A 146 7.83 7.39 40.23
N ALA A 147 7.14 6.25 40.29
CA ALA A 147 6.72 5.65 41.55
C ALA A 147 7.90 5.16 42.41
N ARG A 148 8.97 4.66 41.79
CA ARG A 148 10.20 4.26 42.51
C ARG A 148 10.92 5.47 43.09
N TYR A 149 11.05 6.57 42.34
CA TYR A 149 11.58 7.82 42.88
C TYR A 149 10.77 8.34 44.08
N ASP A 150 9.44 8.28 44.01
CA ASP A 150 8.58 8.68 45.14
C ASP A 150 8.80 7.80 46.39
N GLU A 151 9.08 6.52 46.20
CA GLU A 151 9.40 5.58 47.29
C GLU A 151 10.78 5.85 47.89
N GLU A 152 11.78 6.15 47.07
CA GLU A 152 13.12 6.54 47.53
C GLU A 152 13.10 7.80 48.37
N VAL A 153 12.38 8.84 47.91
CA VAL A 153 12.22 10.10 48.66
C VAL A 153 11.60 9.82 50.02
N LYS A 154 10.52 9.02 50.09
CA LYS A 154 9.88 8.66 51.37
C LYS A 154 10.79 7.82 52.27
N ALA A 155 11.58 6.91 51.71
CA ALA A 155 12.52 6.10 52.48
C ALA A 155 13.65 6.95 53.07
N ALA A 156 14.21 7.88 52.27
CA ALA A 156 15.23 8.82 52.71
C ALA A 156 14.71 9.80 53.79
N GLU A 157 13.45 10.24 53.70
CA GLU A 157 12.82 11.10 54.72
C GLU A 157 12.61 10.38 56.06
N ARG A 158 12.30 9.07 56.04
CA ARG A 158 12.09 8.25 57.24
C ARG A 158 13.39 7.77 57.89
N GLY A 159 14.44 7.59 57.09
CA GLY A 159 15.71 7.00 57.51
C GLY A 159 16.79 8.00 57.87
N ARG A 160 16.67 8.73 58.99
CA ARG A 160 17.85 9.32 59.65
C ARG A 160 18.41 8.32 60.69
N GLY A 161 19.32 7.47 60.24
CA GLY A 161 20.17 6.65 61.14
C GLY A 161 19.74 5.19 61.36
N ASP A 162 18.88 4.62 60.50
CA ASP A 162 18.51 3.19 60.55
C ASP A 162 19.16 2.43 59.38
N GLU A 163 19.99 1.43 59.71
CA GLU A 163 20.75 0.60 58.76
C GLU A 163 19.81 -0.18 57.82
N LYS A 164 18.60 -0.54 58.28
CA LYS A 164 17.58 -1.20 57.43
C LYS A 164 17.00 -0.27 56.36
N ALA A 165 16.99 1.04 56.60
CA ALA A 165 16.53 2.03 55.64
C ALA A 165 17.56 2.22 54.51
N LEU A 166 18.85 2.08 54.83
CA LEU A 166 19.96 2.10 53.87
C LEU A 166 19.90 0.90 52.92
N ASP A 167 19.74 -0.32 53.43
CA ASP A 167 19.61 -1.52 52.58
C ASP A 167 18.40 -1.44 51.63
N SER A 168 17.27 -0.90 52.12
CA SER A 168 16.07 -0.69 51.31
C SER A 168 16.30 0.34 50.19
N LEU A 169 17.03 1.43 50.47
CA LEU A 169 17.41 2.42 49.46
C LEU A 169 18.35 1.84 48.39
N VAL A 170 19.33 1.03 48.80
CA VAL A 170 20.24 0.34 47.86
C VAL A 170 19.47 -0.59 46.92
N GLN A 171 18.46 -1.29 47.44
CA GLN A 171 17.60 -2.13 46.61
C GLN A 171 16.77 -1.29 45.61
N LEU A 172 16.18 -0.18 46.06
CA LEU A 172 15.42 0.73 45.20
C LEU A 172 16.27 1.27 44.05
N PHE A 173 17.49 1.74 44.31
CA PHE A 173 18.41 2.21 43.26
C PHE A 173 18.78 1.12 42.25
N ARG A 174 18.89 -0.14 42.69
CA ARG A 174 19.15 -1.26 41.76
C ARG A 174 17.93 -1.48 40.86
N GLU A 175 16.73 -1.50 41.43
CA GLU A 175 15.50 -1.67 40.67
C GLU A 175 15.24 -0.50 39.71
N GLU A 176 15.53 0.74 40.13
CA GLU A 176 15.50 1.94 39.30
C GLU A 176 16.39 1.77 38.07
N LYS A 177 17.66 1.41 38.28
CA LYS A 177 18.61 1.20 37.18
C LYS A 177 18.13 0.15 36.16
N GLU A 178 17.53 -0.94 36.63
CA GLU A 178 16.93 -1.95 35.73
C GLU A 178 15.75 -1.39 34.93
N ILE A 179 14.97 -0.46 35.50
CA ILE A 179 13.86 0.21 34.82
C ILE A 179 14.38 1.22 33.81
N GLU A 180 15.45 1.95 34.12
CA GLU A 180 16.12 2.88 33.21
C GLU A 180 16.70 2.16 31.99
N GLU A 181 17.39 1.03 32.17
CA GLU A 181 17.92 0.22 31.06
C GLU A 181 16.78 -0.30 30.15
N LYS A 182 15.64 -0.70 30.75
CA LYS A 182 14.43 -1.06 29.98
C LYS A 182 13.84 0.13 29.23
N MET A 183 13.82 1.30 29.84
CA MET A 183 13.35 2.53 29.19
C MET A 183 14.22 2.88 27.99
N GLU A 184 15.55 2.79 28.12
CA GLU A 184 16.48 3.06 27.03
C GLU A 184 16.25 2.10 25.85
N ALA A 185 16.05 0.81 26.12
CA ALA A 185 15.72 -0.18 25.09
C ALA A 185 14.39 0.12 24.38
N ILE A 186 13.36 0.55 25.12
CA ILE A 186 12.06 0.95 24.57
C ILE A 186 12.21 2.19 23.67
N MET A 187 12.99 3.20 24.10
CA MET A 187 13.22 4.41 23.30
C MET A 187 13.98 4.10 22.00
N LYS A 188 15.02 3.26 22.06
CA LYS A 188 15.76 2.81 20.86
C LYS A 188 14.86 2.06 19.87
N GLU A 189 14.00 1.15 20.34
CA GLU A 189 13.04 0.47 19.45
C GLU A 189 12.02 1.45 18.87
N LYS A 190 11.57 2.44 19.64
CA LYS A 190 10.66 3.49 19.16
C LYS A 190 11.29 4.30 18.03
N GLU A 191 12.50 4.80 18.22
CA GLU A 191 13.26 5.56 17.22
C GLU A 191 13.41 4.75 15.92
N LYS A 192 13.86 3.50 16.04
CA LYS A 192 14.00 2.59 14.89
C LYS A 192 12.68 2.39 14.12
N ARG A 193 11.55 2.32 14.82
CA ARG A 193 10.22 2.17 14.19
C ARG A 193 9.73 3.45 13.53
N GLU A 194 10.02 4.60 14.11
CA GLU A 194 9.72 5.90 13.51
C GLU A 194 10.54 6.13 12.23
N GLU A 195 11.83 5.76 12.24
CA GLU A 195 12.69 5.76 11.05
C GLU A 195 12.15 4.82 9.97
N GLU A 196 11.83 3.57 10.31
CA GLU A 196 11.24 2.59 9.39
C GLU A 196 9.93 3.11 8.78
N LEU A 197 9.05 3.70 9.58
CA LEU A 197 7.80 4.31 9.09
C LEU A 197 8.05 5.47 8.14
N SER A 198 9.04 6.32 8.44
CA SER A 198 9.41 7.43 7.57
C SER A 198 9.91 6.92 6.21
N LEU A 199 10.79 5.92 6.22
CA LEU A 199 11.30 5.28 5.00
C LEU A 199 10.18 4.65 4.18
N LEU A 200 9.29 3.87 4.81
CA LEU A 200 8.17 3.22 4.13
C LEU A 200 7.20 4.24 3.51
N ARG A 201 6.90 5.35 4.19
CA ARG A 201 6.07 6.43 3.61
C ARG A 201 6.75 7.07 2.41
N GLY A 202 8.05 7.37 2.51
CA GLY A 202 8.82 7.91 1.39
C GLY A 202 8.87 6.95 0.19
N VAL A 203 8.89 5.63 0.42
CA VAL A 203 8.76 4.63 -0.65
C VAL A 203 7.36 4.66 -1.27
N LEU A 204 6.30 4.67 -0.45
CA LEU A 204 4.91 4.69 -0.92
C LEU A 204 4.59 5.93 -1.77
N ASP A 205 4.98 7.12 -1.30
CA ASP A 205 4.73 8.37 -2.01
C ASP A 205 5.40 8.37 -3.39
N ARG A 206 6.64 7.85 -3.47
CA ARG A 206 7.36 7.71 -4.74
C ARG A 206 6.74 6.68 -5.67
N MET A 207 6.25 5.54 -5.14
CA MET A 207 5.50 4.55 -5.93
C MET A 207 4.23 5.16 -6.54
N ASN A 208 3.49 5.94 -5.76
CA ASN A 208 2.28 6.62 -6.24
C ASN A 208 2.59 7.64 -7.34
N ASN A 209 3.67 8.41 -7.19
CA ASN A 209 4.09 9.39 -8.19
C ASN A 209 4.43 8.73 -9.54
N VAL A 210 5.19 7.63 -9.53
CA VAL A 210 5.51 6.93 -10.79
C VAL A 210 4.30 6.20 -11.33
N SER A 211 3.42 5.64 -10.49
CA SER A 211 2.17 5.06 -10.96
C SER A 211 1.34 6.10 -11.74
N ALA A 212 1.27 7.35 -11.26
CA ALA A 212 0.60 8.43 -11.98
C ALA A 212 1.29 8.76 -13.32
N GLN A 213 2.62 8.82 -13.34
CA GLN A 213 3.39 9.05 -14.57
C GLN A 213 3.21 7.91 -15.59
N LEU A 214 3.17 6.65 -15.15
CA LEU A 214 2.94 5.50 -16.02
C LEU A 214 1.56 5.52 -16.65
N GLN A 215 0.53 5.98 -15.93
CA GLN A 215 -0.81 6.13 -16.51
C GLN A 215 -0.83 7.17 -17.64
N LEU A 216 -0.07 8.26 -17.50
CA LEU A 216 0.11 9.24 -18.56
C LEU A 216 0.80 8.62 -19.78
N ILE A 217 1.92 7.90 -19.56
CA ILE A 217 2.67 7.23 -20.63
C ILE A 217 1.79 6.19 -21.34
N LEU A 218 1.04 5.38 -20.59
CA LEU A 218 0.14 4.38 -21.16
C LEU A 218 -0.93 5.03 -22.05
N SER A 219 -1.50 6.16 -21.59
CA SER A 219 -2.51 6.90 -22.37
C SER A 219 -1.92 7.40 -23.69
N GLN A 220 -0.73 8.00 -23.66
CA GLN A 220 -0.03 8.46 -24.87
C GLN A 220 0.33 7.32 -25.84
N ILE A 221 0.70 6.15 -25.31
CA ILE A 221 0.98 4.96 -26.14
C ILE A 221 -0.29 4.48 -26.83
N VAL A 222 -1.42 4.47 -26.14
CA VAL A 222 -2.72 4.04 -26.69
C VAL A 222 -3.20 5.03 -27.76
N GLU A 223 -3.10 6.33 -27.51
CA GLU A 223 -3.42 7.39 -28.48
C GLU A 223 -2.61 7.24 -29.77
N LYS A 224 -1.28 7.14 -29.66
CA LYS A 224 -0.39 6.95 -30.83
C LYS A 224 -0.68 5.65 -31.58
N ALA A 225 -1.04 4.58 -30.86
CA ALA A 225 -1.39 3.30 -31.48
C ALA A 225 -2.73 3.37 -32.23
N ALA A 226 -3.70 4.17 -31.75
CA ALA A 226 -4.97 4.42 -32.45
C ALA A 226 -4.75 5.27 -33.70
N GLU A 227 -3.99 6.36 -33.58
CA GLU A 227 -3.60 7.22 -34.71
C GLU A 227 -2.89 6.44 -35.82
N ALA A 228 -1.93 5.58 -35.46
CA ALA A 228 -1.19 4.76 -36.42
C ALA A 228 -2.05 3.73 -37.16
N LYS A 229 -3.21 3.35 -36.60
CA LYS A 229 -4.16 2.42 -37.23
C LYS A 229 -5.24 3.10 -38.07
N GLY A 230 -5.27 4.44 -38.10
CA GLY A 230 -6.34 5.19 -38.77
C GLY A 230 -7.71 4.96 -38.14
N GLU A 231 -7.74 4.40 -36.93
CA GLU A 231 -8.94 4.25 -36.12
C GLU A 231 -9.15 5.60 -35.42
N ALA A 232 -10.37 6.15 -35.47
CA ALA A 232 -10.69 7.27 -34.59
C ALA A 232 -10.30 6.86 -33.17
N PRO A 233 -9.58 7.72 -32.41
CA PRO A 233 -9.27 7.40 -31.03
C PRO A 233 -10.58 6.96 -30.37
N PRO A 234 -10.59 5.81 -29.68
CA PRO A 234 -11.83 5.32 -29.08
C PRO A 234 -12.43 6.47 -28.31
N GLU A 235 -13.67 6.88 -28.63
CA GLU A 235 -14.34 7.96 -27.91
C GLU A 235 -14.16 7.70 -26.42
N GLU A 236 -13.36 8.53 -25.77
CA GLU A 236 -13.11 8.41 -24.35
C GLU A 236 -14.45 8.64 -23.66
N LYS A 237 -15.11 7.55 -23.28
CA LYS A 237 -16.18 7.62 -22.30
C LYS A 237 -15.50 7.93 -20.99
N TYR A 238 -15.40 9.22 -20.68
CA TYR A 238 -15.12 9.70 -19.33
C TYR A 238 -16.09 8.98 -18.39
N TYR A 239 -15.59 8.17 -17.47
CA TYR A 239 -16.40 7.50 -16.47
C TYR A 239 -16.28 8.29 -15.16
N THR A 240 -17.31 9.06 -14.82
CA THR A 240 -17.45 9.62 -13.45
C THR A 240 -17.68 8.48 -12.44
N VAL A 241 -17.57 8.76 -11.13
CA VAL A 241 -17.98 7.80 -10.07
C VAL A 241 -19.38 7.28 -10.36
N PHE A 242 -20.28 8.19 -10.73
CA PHE A 242 -21.63 7.87 -11.16
C PHE A 242 -21.67 6.88 -12.32
N ASP A 243 -20.89 7.06 -13.39
CA ASP A 243 -20.96 6.22 -14.60
C ASP A 243 -20.48 4.79 -14.35
N VAL A 244 -19.44 4.62 -13.54
CA VAL A 244 -18.97 3.28 -13.13
C VAL A 244 -20.02 2.59 -12.26
N LEU A 245 -20.57 3.31 -11.29
CA LEU A 245 -21.60 2.77 -10.39
C LEU A 245 -22.90 2.47 -11.14
N LYS A 246 -23.27 3.30 -12.11
CA LYS A 246 -24.45 3.14 -12.96
C LYS A 246 -24.33 1.89 -13.81
N LYS A 247 -23.17 1.64 -14.41
CA LYS A 247 -22.91 0.43 -15.21
C LYS A 247 -23.03 -0.85 -14.37
N ASP A 248 -22.45 -0.86 -13.17
CA ASP A 248 -22.32 -2.08 -12.37
C ASP A 248 -23.54 -2.33 -11.45
N TYR A 249 -24.28 -1.27 -11.07
CA TYR A 249 -25.34 -1.34 -10.05
C TYR A 249 -26.68 -0.73 -10.48
N GLY A 250 -26.75 -0.05 -11.63
CA GLY A 250 -27.95 0.62 -12.15
C GLY A 250 -28.16 2.03 -11.60
N ASP A 251 -28.90 2.85 -12.35
CA ASP A 251 -29.07 4.29 -12.13
C ASP A 251 -29.49 4.65 -10.70
N GLU A 252 -30.54 4.03 -10.17
CA GLU A 252 -31.10 4.39 -8.86
C GLU A 252 -30.16 4.05 -7.69
N LYS A 253 -29.42 2.94 -7.80
CA LYS A 253 -28.43 2.53 -6.78
C LYS A 253 -27.16 3.38 -6.86
N ALA A 254 -26.76 3.77 -8.06
CA ALA A 254 -25.57 4.59 -8.29
C ALA A 254 -25.67 5.95 -7.59
N ILE A 255 -26.84 6.61 -7.65
CA ILE A 255 -27.08 7.91 -6.99
C ILE A 255 -26.83 7.81 -5.47
N ILE A 256 -27.36 6.76 -4.83
CA ILE A 256 -27.22 6.56 -3.38
C ILE A 256 -25.77 6.25 -3.00
N LEU A 257 -25.12 5.38 -3.76
CA LEU A 257 -23.74 4.94 -3.50
C LEU A 257 -22.74 6.08 -3.71
N GLU A 258 -22.92 6.88 -4.77
CA GLU A 258 -22.10 8.07 -5.03
C GLU A 258 -22.29 9.13 -3.94
N TYR A 259 -23.53 9.44 -3.57
CA TYR A 259 -23.82 10.41 -2.51
C TYR A 259 -23.14 10.03 -1.18
N LEU A 260 -23.31 8.78 -0.75
CA LEU A 260 -22.70 8.28 0.48
C LEU A 260 -21.16 8.26 0.38
N TYR A 261 -20.62 8.02 -0.81
CA TYR A 261 -19.17 8.03 -1.07
C TYR A 261 -18.57 9.44 -0.97
N ILE A 262 -19.25 10.46 -1.53
CA ILE A 262 -18.79 11.85 -1.52
C ILE A 262 -18.83 12.42 -0.09
N ILE A 263 -19.92 12.19 0.64
CA ILE A 263 -20.12 12.79 1.96
C ILE A 263 -19.21 12.17 3.03
N LYS A 264 -18.79 10.90 2.86
CA LYS A 264 -17.87 10.16 3.77
C LYS A 264 -18.28 10.18 5.26
N LYS A 265 -19.54 10.47 5.56
CA LYS A 265 -20.11 10.51 6.92
C LYS A 265 -21.39 9.67 6.96
N PRO A 266 -21.70 9.01 8.09
CA PRO A 266 -22.97 8.31 8.24
C PRO A 266 -24.15 9.27 8.18
N GLN A 267 -25.20 8.92 7.42
CA GLN A 267 -26.40 9.74 7.22
C GLN A 267 -27.67 8.95 7.56
N THR A 268 -28.71 9.62 8.04
CA THR A 268 -30.05 9.05 8.22
C THR A 268 -30.80 8.93 6.89
N ILE A 269 -31.92 8.20 6.86
CA ILE A 269 -32.75 8.08 5.65
C ILE A 269 -33.25 9.46 5.20
N ASP A 270 -33.68 10.30 6.13
CA ASP A 270 -34.23 11.63 5.82
C ASP A 270 -33.15 12.56 5.24
N GLU A 271 -31.93 12.49 5.77
CA GLU A 271 -30.77 13.23 5.22
C GLU A 271 -30.44 12.76 3.80
N ILE A 272 -30.44 11.45 3.56
CA ILE A 272 -30.17 10.91 2.21
C ILE A 272 -31.30 11.32 1.25
N ASP A 273 -32.57 11.17 1.65
CA ASP A 273 -33.74 11.49 0.82
C ASP A 273 -33.78 12.95 0.41
N PHE A 274 -33.41 13.86 1.31
CA PHE A 274 -33.29 15.28 1.02
C PHE A 274 -32.37 15.56 -0.19
N HIS A 275 -31.30 14.78 -0.34
CA HIS A 275 -30.33 14.95 -1.41
C HIS A 275 -30.64 14.13 -2.66
N VAL A 276 -31.04 12.87 -2.53
CA VAL A 276 -31.27 11.97 -3.67
C VAL A 276 -32.68 12.05 -4.25
N LYS A 277 -33.64 12.60 -3.49
CA LYS A 277 -35.04 12.84 -3.90
C LYS A 277 -35.75 11.62 -4.48
N LEU A 278 -35.51 10.43 -3.91
CA LEU A 278 -36.10 9.16 -4.36
C LEU A 278 -37.40 8.82 -3.62
N GLY A 279 -37.73 9.55 -2.55
CA GLY A 279 -38.85 9.31 -1.66
C GLY A 279 -38.50 8.28 -0.56
N ALA A 280 -38.83 8.61 0.68
CA ALA A 280 -38.44 7.84 1.87
C ALA A 280 -38.72 6.33 1.80
N ASP A 281 -39.86 5.90 1.28
CA ASP A 281 -40.23 4.47 1.21
C ASP A 281 -39.42 3.69 0.16
N ALA A 282 -39.22 4.27 -1.02
CA ALA A 282 -38.40 3.68 -2.08
C ALA A 282 -36.92 3.66 -1.68
N LEU A 283 -36.43 4.76 -1.09
CA LEU A 283 -35.08 4.85 -0.56
C LEU A 283 -34.83 3.82 0.54
N LYS A 284 -35.77 3.62 1.46
CA LYS A 284 -35.67 2.61 2.51
C LYS A 284 -35.58 1.20 1.94
N ALA A 285 -36.38 0.88 0.93
CA ALA A 285 -36.32 -0.41 0.24
C ALA A 285 -34.95 -0.63 -0.44
N MET A 286 -34.44 0.39 -1.13
CA MET A 286 -33.15 0.35 -1.80
C MET A 286 -31.97 0.27 -0.83
N LEU A 287 -31.95 1.05 0.25
CA LEU A 287 -30.92 0.97 1.28
C LEU A 287 -30.90 -0.40 1.95
N ASN A 288 -32.07 -0.97 2.27
CA ASN A 288 -32.15 -2.33 2.80
C ASN A 288 -31.56 -3.36 1.82
N GLN A 289 -31.79 -3.19 0.52
CA GLN A 289 -31.22 -4.07 -0.49
C GLN A 289 -29.70 -3.87 -0.62
N LEU A 290 -29.21 -2.63 -0.65
CA LEU A 290 -27.77 -2.33 -0.69
C LEU A 290 -27.03 -2.82 0.56
N VAL A 291 -27.68 -2.79 1.72
CA VAL A 291 -27.15 -3.36 2.97
C VAL A 291 -27.12 -4.89 2.89
N LYS A 292 -28.19 -5.53 2.40
CA LYS A 292 -28.21 -7.00 2.17
C LYS A 292 -27.15 -7.44 1.16
N ASP A 293 -26.94 -6.65 0.12
CA ASP A 293 -25.97 -6.91 -0.93
C ASP A 293 -24.52 -6.61 -0.47
N GLY A 294 -24.35 -5.99 0.70
CA GLY A 294 -23.05 -5.72 1.34
C GLY A 294 -22.39 -4.39 0.95
N TYR A 295 -23.05 -3.58 0.12
CA TYR A 295 -22.52 -2.34 -0.43
C TYR A 295 -22.61 -1.14 0.52
N VAL A 296 -23.60 -1.13 1.41
CA VAL A 296 -23.83 -0.07 2.39
C VAL A 296 -23.78 -0.67 3.80
N CYS A 297 -23.16 0.06 4.72
CA CYS A 297 -23.11 -0.28 6.14
C CYS A 297 -24.22 0.42 6.91
N THR A 298 -24.87 -0.29 7.84
CA THR A 298 -25.81 0.30 8.79
C THR A 298 -25.17 0.45 10.17
N LEU A 299 -25.31 1.62 10.77
CA LEU A 299 -24.80 1.99 12.08
C LEU A 299 -25.96 2.43 12.99
N LYS A 300 -25.80 2.18 14.30
CA LYS A 300 -26.73 2.63 15.33
C LYS A 300 -25.94 3.30 16.46
N ARG A 301 -26.31 4.52 16.83
CA ARG A 301 -25.72 5.25 17.96
C ARG A 301 -26.47 4.87 19.24
N LYS A 302 -25.79 4.87 20.40
CA LYS A 302 -26.36 4.39 21.67
C LYS A 302 -27.58 5.21 22.13
N ASP A 303 -27.56 6.51 21.85
CA ASP A 303 -28.55 7.47 22.36
C ASP A 303 -29.43 8.08 21.25
N ASP A 304 -29.52 7.41 20.10
CA ASP A 304 -30.30 7.87 18.95
C ASP A 304 -31.24 6.76 18.45
N PRO A 305 -32.55 7.03 18.29
CA PRO A 305 -33.49 6.06 17.73
C PRO A 305 -33.23 5.74 16.24
N ASN A 306 -32.49 6.60 15.52
CA ASN A 306 -32.31 6.50 14.08
C ASN A 306 -31.21 5.51 13.67
N PHE A 307 -31.40 4.94 12.49
CA PHE A 307 -30.38 4.18 11.78
C PHE A 307 -29.59 5.09 10.84
N TYR A 308 -28.29 4.86 10.78
CA TYR A 308 -27.36 5.60 9.93
C TYR A 308 -26.75 4.70 8.87
N PHE A 309 -26.53 5.24 7.66
CA PHE A 309 -26.03 4.52 6.51
C PHE A 309 -24.73 5.17 5.99
N THR A 310 -23.79 4.34 5.53
CA THR A 310 -22.52 4.83 4.98
C THR A 310 -21.88 3.79 4.05
N VAL A 311 -20.99 4.23 3.15
CA VAL A 311 -20.11 3.35 2.37
C VAL A 311 -18.70 3.48 2.94
N CYS A 312 -17.97 2.36 3.10
CA CYS A 312 -16.70 2.38 3.84
C CYS A 312 -15.47 2.29 2.92
N PRO A 313 -14.76 3.40 2.65
CA PRO A 313 -13.52 3.35 1.86
C PRO A 313 -12.31 2.82 2.67
N SER A 314 -12.30 2.86 4.02
CA SER A 314 -11.18 2.34 4.85
C SER A 314 -11.57 2.14 6.33
N CYS A 315 -12.30 1.08 6.70
CA CYS A 315 -12.83 0.94 8.07
C CYS A 315 -11.72 0.69 9.12
N PRO A 316 -11.63 1.53 10.17
CA PRO A 316 -12.12 1.11 11.48
C PRO A 316 -12.80 2.28 12.24
N LEU A 317 -14.13 2.27 12.32
CA LEU A 317 -14.89 3.17 13.20
C LEU A 317 -15.63 2.34 14.23
N SER A 318 -14.97 2.05 15.36
CA SER A 318 -15.48 1.67 16.70
C SER A 318 -16.77 0.82 16.87
N ALA A 319 -17.31 0.22 15.81
CA ALA A 319 -18.54 -0.56 15.79
C ALA A 319 -18.39 -1.70 14.78
N LYS A 320 -18.76 -2.91 15.19
CA LYS A 320 -18.64 -4.15 14.41
C LYS A 320 -19.50 -4.06 13.14
N CYS A 321 -18.88 -3.71 12.01
CA CYS A 321 -19.44 -3.94 10.68
C CYS A 321 -19.61 -5.46 10.48
N LYS A 322 -20.85 -5.94 10.35
CA LYS A 322 -21.14 -7.38 10.15
C LYS A 322 -21.21 -7.67 8.65
N ARG A 323 -20.15 -8.31 8.10
CA ARG A 323 -20.03 -9.11 6.83
C ARG A 323 -20.60 -8.48 5.55
N GLU A 324 -19.79 -8.13 4.55
CA GLU A 324 -19.04 -8.94 3.54
C GLU A 324 -19.72 -8.95 2.15
N LYS A 325 -19.54 -7.83 1.42
CA LYS A 325 -19.10 -7.74 0.02
C LYS A 325 -18.69 -6.27 -0.18
N LYS A 326 -17.43 -5.95 0.08
CA LYS A 326 -16.93 -4.58 -0.12
C LYS A 326 -17.13 -4.23 -1.59
N ILE A 327 -17.79 -3.11 -1.89
CA ILE A 327 -17.56 -2.44 -3.18
C ILE A 327 -16.04 -2.27 -3.27
N ASP A 328 -15.46 -2.76 -4.36
CA ASP A 328 -14.07 -2.51 -4.66
C ASP A 328 -13.94 -1.06 -5.09
N TRP A 329 -13.95 -0.15 -4.11
CA TRP A 329 -13.81 1.28 -4.33
C TRP A 329 -12.48 1.59 -5.00
N ASN A 330 -11.44 0.76 -4.81
CA ASN A 330 -10.18 0.91 -5.53
C ASN A 330 -10.38 0.62 -7.03
N ARG A 331 -11.14 -0.42 -7.39
CA ARG A 331 -11.55 -0.63 -8.79
C ARG A 331 -12.40 0.52 -9.32
N VAL A 332 -13.42 0.95 -8.57
CA VAL A 332 -14.28 2.08 -9.00
C VAL A 332 -13.45 3.34 -9.21
N LEU A 333 -12.56 3.69 -8.28
CA LEU A 333 -11.69 4.86 -8.36
C LEU A 333 -10.57 4.70 -9.40
N SER A 334 -10.06 3.49 -9.64
CA SER A 334 -9.08 3.24 -10.71
C SER A 334 -9.67 3.45 -12.11
N LEU A 335 -11.01 3.37 -12.23
CA LEU A 335 -11.73 3.60 -13.47
C LEU A 335 -12.10 5.08 -13.66
N ILE A 336 -11.84 5.93 -12.65
CA ILE A 336 -12.17 7.35 -12.66
C ILE A 336 -10.85 8.11 -12.73
N LYS A 337 -10.59 8.78 -13.86
CA LYS A 337 -9.48 9.74 -13.92
C LYS A 337 -9.93 11.03 -13.25
N ALA A 338 -9.20 11.47 -12.22
CA ALA A 338 -9.39 12.79 -11.62
C ALA A 338 -9.03 13.87 -12.66
N GLU A 339 -9.89 14.89 -12.81
CA GLU A 339 -9.62 16.10 -13.59
C GLU A 339 -8.39 16.86 -13.06
#